data_AF-A0A925C1H4-F1
#
_entry.id   AF-A0A925C1H4-F1
#
_cell.length_a   1.000
_cell.length_b   1.000
_cell.length_c   1.000
_cell.angle_alpha   90.00
_cell.angle_beta   90.00
_cell.angle_gamma   90.00
#
_symmetry.space_group_name_H-M   'P 1'
#
loop_
_entity.id
_entity.type
_entity.pdbx_description
1 polymer ?
#
loop_
_entity_poly.entity_id
_entity_poly.type
_entity_poly.pdbx_seq_one_letter_code
_entity_poly.pdbx_strand_id
1 'polypeptide(L)'
;TDENALVCDFDVPQGSRLRFSMPPDFDIVEKVLEGANELKNTSHAEAEALLIFSCAGRYSALGPLTNVENDGLSDVWKAPMAGFFTYGEYGRAINGKHEFHSTTCCWVVLKEK
;
A
#
# COMPACT_ATOMS: atom_id res chain seq x y z
N THR A 1 9.63 -7.52 -27.69
CA THR A 1 9.43 -6.39 -28.63
C THR A 1 9.12 -5.13 -27.84
N ASP A 2 9.81 -4.97 -26.72
CA ASP A 2 9.39 -4.11 -25.59
C ASP A 2 10.57 -3.26 -25.10
N GLU A 3 11.64 -3.19 -25.91
CA GLU A 3 12.80 -2.36 -25.59
C GLU A 3 12.40 -0.89 -25.61
N ASN A 4 12.69 -0.18 -24.51
CA ASN A 4 12.37 1.23 -24.31
C ASN A 4 10.86 1.57 -24.31
N ALA A 5 9.99 0.60 -23.99
CA ALA A 5 8.56 0.82 -23.85
C ALA A 5 8.16 1.09 -22.39
N LEU A 6 7.17 1.96 -22.19
CA LEU A 6 6.43 2.03 -20.94
C LEU A 6 5.29 1.01 -21.02
N VAL A 7 5.33 -0.01 -20.16
CA VAL A 7 4.26 -1.00 -20.05
C VAL A 7 3.27 -0.55 -18.98
N CYS A 8 2.01 -0.44 -19.36
CA CYS A 8 0.91 -0.11 -18.46
C CYS A 8 0.02 -1.34 -18.31
N ASP A 9 -0.31 -1.72 -17.08
CA ASP A 9 -1.18 -2.86 -16.77
C ASP A 9 -2.67 -2.59 -17.12
N PHE A 10 -2.99 -1.36 -17.51
CA PHE A 10 -4.35 -0.89 -17.79
C PHE A 10 -4.36 0.07 -18.97
N ASP A 11 -5.53 0.22 -19.59
CA ASP A 11 -5.75 1.21 -20.64
C ASP A 11 -5.50 2.63 -20.12
N VAL A 12 -4.62 3.36 -20.80
CA VAL A 12 -4.34 4.77 -20.50
C VAL A 12 -5.08 5.63 -21.52
N PRO A 13 -6.13 6.37 -21.12
CA PRO A 13 -6.88 7.22 -22.03
C PRO A 13 -5.98 8.27 -22.71
N GLN A 14 -6.23 8.54 -23.99
CA GLN A 14 -5.53 9.61 -24.70
C GLN A 14 -5.71 10.96 -23.99
N GLY A 15 -4.61 11.71 -23.83
CA GLY A 15 -4.60 12.98 -23.09
C GLY A 15 -4.27 12.84 -21.61
N SER A 16 -4.07 11.61 -21.10
CA SER A 16 -3.60 11.38 -19.73
C SER A 16 -2.22 11.98 -19.50
N ARG A 17 -1.98 12.48 -18.29
CA ARG A 17 -0.67 13.00 -17.87
C ARG A 17 0.03 11.95 -17.03
N LEU A 18 1.18 11.49 -17.50
CA LEU A 18 2.05 10.59 -16.74
C LEU A 18 2.98 11.43 -15.87
N ARG A 19 3.14 11.01 -14.62
CA ARG A 19 4.13 11.58 -13.69
C ARG A 19 5.12 10.49 -13.35
N PHE A 20 6.37 10.73 -13.69
CA PHE A 20 7.47 9.88 -13.27
C PHE A 20 8.00 10.38 -11.93
N SER A 21 8.26 9.46 -11.02
CA SER A 21 9.11 9.68 -9.87
C SER A 21 10.29 8.72 -9.99
N MET A 22 11.46 9.14 -9.50
CA MET A 22 12.47 8.13 -9.14
C MET A 22 11.87 7.23 -8.05
N PRO A 23 12.28 5.96 -7.95
CA PRO A 23 11.80 5.10 -6.88
C PRO A 23 12.02 5.85 -5.56
N PRO A 24 10.96 6.20 -4.82
CA PRO A 24 11.17 6.62 -3.46
C PRO A 24 11.59 5.35 -2.72
N ASP A 25 12.76 5.42 -2.09
CA ASP A 25 13.27 4.36 -1.23
C ASP A 25 12.48 4.39 0.09
N PHE A 26 13.10 4.16 1.24
CA PHE A 26 12.52 4.21 2.59
C PHE A 26 11.32 5.16 2.83
N ASP A 27 11.27 6.35 2.21
CA ASP A 27 10.13 7.28 2.18
C ASP A 27 8.75 6.62 1.94
N ILE A 28 8.64 5.58 1.11
CA ILE A 28 7.36 4.87 0.90
C ILE A 28 6.95 4.15 2.19
N VAL A 29 7.89 3.41 2.79
CA VAL A 29 7.66 2.65 4.01
C VAL A 29 7.31 3.60 5.14
N GLU A 30 8.08 4.68 5.30
CA GLU A 30 7.83 5.72 6.30
C GLU A 30 6.41 6.27 6.20
N LYS A 31 5.95 6.63 5.00
CA LYS A 31 4.57 7.15 4.80
C LYS A 31 3.48 6.14 5.17
N VAL A 32 3.70 4.85 4.89
CA VAL A 32 2.73 3.81 5.29
C VAL A 32 2.68 3.68 6.81
N LEU A 33 3.83 3.74 7.48
CA LEU A 33 3.92 3.69 8.95
C LEU A 33 3.36 4.97 9.60
N GLU A 34 3.58 6.14 9.01
CA GLU A 34 2.97 7.40 9.44
C GLU A 34 1.45 7.31 9.36
N GLY A 35 0.89 6.85 8.24
CA GLY A 35 -0.55 6.67 8.09
C GLY A 35 -1.14 5.65 9.08
N ALA A 36 -0.42 4.57 9.36
CA ALA A 36 -0.82 3.60 10.38
C ALA A 36 -0.84 4.22 11.80
N ASN A 37 0.19 4.98 12.15
CA ASN A 37 0.26 5.68 13.44
C ASN A 37 -0.84 6.76 13.56
N GLU A 38 -1.06 7.54 12.50
CA GLU A 38 -2.12 8.55 12.47
C GLU A 38 -3.49 7.90 12.67
N LEU A 39 -3.78 6.80 11.97
CA LEU A 39 -5.04 6.08 12.14
C LEU A 39 -5.20 5.56 13.56
N LYS A 40 -4.16 4.92 14.12
CA LYS A 40 -4.18 4.41 15.50
C LYS A 40 -4.46 5.51 16.52
N ASN A 41 -3.80 6.65 16.37
CA ASN A 41 -3.94 7.79 17.29
C ASN A 41 -5.30 8.49 17.17
N THR A 42 -5.81 8.66 15.95
CA THR A 42 -7.08 9.37 15.69
C THR A 42 -8.31 8.54 16.02
N SER A 43 -8.27 7.24 15.78
CA SER A 43 -9.39 6.33 16.05
C SER A 43 -9.43 5.83 17.50
N HIS A 44 -8.34 6.00 18.26
CA HIS A 44 -8.12 5.33 19.55
C HIS A 44 -8.39 3.82 19.48
N ALA A 45 -8.18 3.21 18.31
CA ALA A 45 -8.48 1.82 18.07
C ALA A 45 -7.43 0.92 18.75
N GLU A 46 -7.94 -0.08 19.47
CA GLU A 46 -7.15 -1.25 19.84
C GLU A 46 -7.30 -2.28 18.71
N ALA A 47 -6.21 -2.91 18.32
CA ALA A 47 -6.18 -3.93 17.30
C ALA A 47 -6.01 -5.30 17.96
N GLU A 48 -6.88 -6.24 17.61
CA GLU A 48 -6.73 -7.65 17.99
C GLU A 48 -6.22 -8.50 16.82
N ALA A 49 -6.43 -8.03 15.59
CA ALA A 49 -5.81 -8.58 14.40
C ALA A 49 -5.66 -7.51 13.30
N LEU A 50 -4.71 -7.73 12.40
CA LEU A 50 -4.50 -6.92 11.21
C LEU A 50 -4.54 -7.80 9.96
N LEU A 51 -5.36 -7.42 8.98
CA LEU A 51 -5.33 -8.00 7.64
C LEU A 51 -4.52 -7.10 6.71
N ILE A 52 -3.60 -7.67 5.94
CA ILE A 52 -2.78 -6.93 4.97
C ILE A 52 -3.04 -7.43 3.55
N PHE A 53 -3.21 -6.47 2.66
CA PHE A 53 -3.35 -6.64 1.22
C PHE A 53 -2.27 -5.80 0.57
N SER A 54 -1.23 -6.45 0.03
CA SER A 54 -0.09 -5.76 -0.56
C SER A 54 -0.03 -6.05 -2.05
N CYS A 55 -0.01 -5.04 -2.91
CA CYS A 55 0.12 -5.28 -4.34
C CYS A 55 1.44 -5.97 -4.65
N ALA A 56 1.42 -7.06 -5.44
CA ALA A 56 2.59 -7.80 -5.87
C ALA A 56 3.62 -6.93 -6.58
N GLY A 57 3.17 -5.84 -7.24
CA GLY A 57 4.06 -4.84 -7.84
C GLY A 57 5.00 -4.18 -6.82
N ARG A 58 4.61 -4.11 -5.53
CA ARG A 58 5.47 -3.61 -4.45
C ARG A 58 6.68 -4.48 -4.22
N TYR A 59 6.57 -5.81 -4.38
CA TYR A 59 7.74 -6.68 -4.24
C TYR A 59 8.80 -6.33 -5.29
N SER A 60 8.39 -6.08 -6.53
CA SER A 60 9.29 -5.63 -7.60
C SER A 60 9.83 -4.22 -7.38
N ALA A 61 9.04 -3.33 -6.79
CA ALA A 61 9.41 -1.93 -6.58
C ALA A 61 10.29 -1.70 -5.33
N LEU A 62 10.06 -2.45 -4.26
CA LEU A 62 10.66 -2.25 -2.93
C LEU A 62 11.63 -3.36 -2.52
N GLY A 63 11.51 -4.55 -3.11
CA GLY A 63 12.33 -5.70 -2.77
C GLY A 63 12.30 -6.01 -1.26
N PRO A 64 13.46 -6.07 -0.57
CA PRO A 64 13.52 -6.37 0.86
C PRO A 64 12.75 -5.38 1.76
N LEU A 65 12.51 -4.15 1.30
CA LEU A 65 11.81 -3.13 2.09
C LEU A 65 10.33 -3.47 2.32
N THR A 66 9.74 -4.39 1.52
CA THR A 66 8.41 -4.91 1.80
C THR A 66 8.35 -5.64 3.16
N ASN A 67 9.44 -6.28 3.59
CA ASN A 67 9.49 -6.89 4.92
C ASN A 67 9.60 -5.81 6.02
N VAL A 68 10.40 -4.76 5.79
CA VAL A 68 10.53 -3.63 6.72
C VAL A 68 9.17 -2.94 6.93
N GLU A 69 8.38 -2.80 5.87
CA GLU A 69 7.00 -2.29 5.96
C GLU A 69 6.11 -3.17 6.84
N ASN A 70 6.15 -4.50 6.65
CA ASN A 70 5.37 -5.42 7.46
C ASN A 70 5.82 -5.42 8.92
N ASP A 71 7.13 -5.46 9.19
CA ASP A 71 7.66 -5.42 10.55
C ASP A 71 7.27 -4.10 11.25
N GLY A 72 7.33 -2.97 10.54
CA GLY A 72 6.88 -1.69 11.07
C GLY A 72 5.37 -1.66 11.36
N LEU A 73 4.54 -2.25 10.50
CA LEU A 73 3.10 -2.37 10.76
C LEU A 73 2.81 -3.24 12.00
N SER A 74 3.59 -4.31 12.19
CA SER A 74 3.55 -5.15 13.40
C SER A 74 3.87 -4.34 14.64
N ASP A 75 4.92 -3.52 14.61
CA ASP A 75 5.34 -2.71 15.73
C ASP A 75 4.34 -1.60 16.08
N VAL A 76 3.71 -1.00 15.06
CA VAL A 76 2.65 0.01 15.25
C VAL A 76 1.43 -0.60 15.90
N TRP A 77 0.89 -1.70 15.35
CA TRP A 77 -0.39 -2.24 15.81
C TRP A 77 -0.27 -3.20 17.00
N LYS A 78 0.85 -3.92 17.12
CA LYS A 78 1.14 -4.93 18.15
C LYS A 78 0.07 -6.03 18.22
N ALA A 79 -0.42 -6.45 17.06
CA ALA A 79 -1.46 -7.46 16.91
C ALA A 79 -1.01 -8.53 15.89
N PRO A 80 -1.53 -9.77 15.99
CA PRO A 80 -1.34 -10.79 14.96
C PRO A 80 -1.72 -10.29 13.57
N MET A 81 -0.86 -10.58 12.59
CA MET A 81 -1.01 -10.14 11.21
C MET A 81 -1.18 -11.33 10.27
N ALA A 82 -2.11 -11.21 9.34
CA ALA A 82 -2.26 -12.14 8.23
C ALA A 82 -2.53 -11.36 6.94
N GLY A 83 -2.13 -11.91 5.80
CA GLY A 83 -2.29 -11.20 4.54
C GLY A 83 -1.78 -12.00 3.36
N PHE A 84 -1.90 -11.39 2.18
CA PHE A 84 -1.41 -11.96 0.93
C PHE A 84 -1.12 -10.86 -0.09
N PHE A 85 -0.38 -11.23 -1.13
CA PHE A 85 -0.14 -10.34 -2.25
C PHE A 85 -1.33 -10.29 -3.20
N THR A 86 -1.74 -9.09 -3.60
CA THR A 86 -2.83 -8.83 -4.55
C THR A 86 -2.27 -8.39 -5.90
N TYR A 87 -3.13 -8.28 -6.91
CA TYR A 87 -2.79 -7.65 -8.20
C TYR A 87 -3.30 -6.20 -8.30
N GLY A 88 -3.46 -5.54 -7.16
CA GLY A 88 -3.99 -4.19 -7.05
C GLY A 88 -5.29 -4.11 -6.26
N GLU A 89 -5.67 -2.89 -5.89
CA GLU A 89 -6.69 -2.60 -4.90
C GLU A 89 -7.71 -1.62 -5.47
N TYR A 90 -9.00 -1.97 -5.36
CA TYR A 90 -10.09 -1.02 -5.63
C TYR A 90 -10.40 -0.24 -4.36
N GLY A 91 -10.28 1.08 -4.44
CA GLY A 91 -10.45 1.93 -3.28
C GLY A 91 -10.59 3.40 -3.63
N ARG A 92 -10.83 4.21 -2.60
CA ARG A 92 -10.95 5.64 -2.72
C ARG A 92 -9.84 6.31 -1.94
N ALA A 93 -9.02 7.11 -2.61
CA ALA A 93 -8.08 8.00 -1.94
C ALA A 93 -8.85 9.02 -1.06
N ILE A 94 -8.18 9.67 -0.11
CA ILE A 94 -8.82 10.71 0.73
C ILE A 94 -9.49 11.75 -0.19
N ASN A 95 -10.81 11.89 -0.09
CA ASN A 95 -11.66 12.76 -0.92
C ASN A 95 -11.68 12.44 -2.44
N GLY A 96 -11.20 11.27 -2.87
CA GLY A 96 -11.19 10.83 -4.27
C GLY A 96 -12.46 10.10 -4.72
N LYS A 97 -12.42 9.50 -5.92
CA LYS A 97 -13.41 8.52 -6.40
C LYS A 97 -12.94 7.10 -6.10
N HIS A 98 -13.83 6.13 -6.25
CA HIS A 98 -13.44 4.72 -6.27
C HIS A 98 -12.75 4.41 -7.60
N GLU A 99 -11.48 4.07 -7.51
CA GLU A 99 -10.60 3.81 -8.64
C GLU A 99 -9.74 2.60 -8.32
N PHE A 100 -9.11 2.05 -9.35
CA PHE A 100 -8.12 1.01 -9.19
C PHE A 100 -6.77 1.65 -8.83
N HIS A 101 -6.07 1.08 -7.86
CA HIS A 101 -4.74 1.51 -7.43
C HIS A 101 -3.78 0.33 -7.50
N SER A 102 -2.66 0.49 -8.21
CA SER A 102 -1.55 -0.46 -8.18
C SER A 102 -0.47 -0.02 -7.19
N THR A 103 0.41 -0.94 -6.81
CA THR A 103 1.58 -0.67 -5.96
C THR A 103 1.21 -0.09 -4.59
N THR A 104 0.01 -0.37 -4.08
CA THR A 104 -0.44 0.07 -2.75
C THR A 104 -0.32 -1.06 -1.72
N CYS A 105 -0.21 -0.67 -0.45
CA CYS A 105 -0.31 -1.56 0.70
C CYS A 105 -1.51 -1.10 1.52
N CYS A 106 -2.56 -1.91 1.52
CA CYS A 106 -3.76 -1.68 2.29
C CYS A 106 -3.78 -2.61 3.50
N TRP A 107 -4.30 -2.11 4.62
CA TRP A 107 -4.54 -2.91 5.80
C TRP A 107 -5.97 -2.76 6.28
N VAL A 108 -6.41 -3.66 7.15
CA VAL A 108 -7.67 -3.55 7.89
C VAL A 108 -7.40 -3.95 9.32
N VAL A 109 -7.73 -3.05 10.24
CA VAL A 109 -7.61 -3.26 11.68
C VAL A 109 -8.90 -3.87 12.20
N LEU A 110 -8.80 -4.99 12.89
CA LEU A 110 -9.94 -5.73 13.43
C LEU A 110 -9.94 -5.67 14.96
N LYS A 111 -11.12 -5.49 15.52
CA LYS A 111 -11.42 -5.57 16.95
C LYS A 111 -12.75 -6.30 17.13
N GLU A 112 -12.80 -7.26 18.04
CA GLU A 112 -14.04 -7.90 18.48
C GLU A 112 -14.97 -6.87 19.13
N LYS A 113 -16.28 -7.10 19.02
CA LYS A 113 -17.32 -6.21 19.55
C LYS A 113 -17.71 -6.56 20.98
#